data_AF-A0AAE3ITI3-F1
#
_entry.id   AF-A0AAE3ITI3-F1
#
_cell.length_a   1.000
_cell.length_b   1.000
_cell.length_c   1.000
_cell.angle_alpha   90.00
_cell.angle_beta   90.00
_cell.angle_gamma   90.00
#
_symmetry.space_group_name_H-M   'P 1'
#
loop_
_entity.id
_entity.type
_entity.pdbx_description
1 polymer ?
#
loop_
_entity_poly.entity_id
_entity_poly.type
_entity_poly.pdbx_seq_one_letter_code
_entity_poly.pdbx_strand_id
1 'polypeptide(L)' 'MANNRHFHPGQKAPNNGVYIEIGEQGSSVVNPKQVKLEVGDRFPETSNHNRIWTYKG' A
#
# COMPACT_ATOMS: atom_id res chain seq x y z
N MET A 1 9.16 10.58 14.86
CA MET A 1 7.87 10.75 14.17
C MET A 1 7.73 9.57 13.23
N ALA A 2 6.83 8.63 13.52
CA ALA A 2 6.68 7.43 12.70
C ALA A 2 6.10 7.83 11.33
N ASN A 3 6.96 7.87 10.31
CA ASN A 3 6.53 7.99 8.92
C ASN A 3 5.80 6.70 8.53
N ASN A 4 4.54 6.54 8.96
CA ASN A 4 3.70 5.44 8.51
C ASN A 4 3.46 5.65 7.01
N ARG A 5 4.16 4.89 6.18
CA ARG A 5 4.00 4.84 4.72
C ARG A 5 2.74 4.05 4.38
N HIS A 6 1.61 4.44 4.95
CA HIS A 6 0.31 3.80 4.80
C HIS A 6 -0.49 4.55 3.76
N PHE A 7 -0.96 3.85 2.73
CA PHE A 7 -1.63 4.46 1.59
C PHE A 7 -2.97 3.77 1.30
N HIS A 8 -3.99 4.56 1.03
CA HIS A 8 -5.31 4.08 0.63
C HIS A 8 -5.42 3.97 -0.89
N PRO A 9 -6.32 3.11 -1.41
CA PRO A 9 -6.72 3.11 -2.81
C PRO A 9 -7.00 4.53 -3.34
N GLY A 10 -6.57 4.79 -4.57
CA GLY A 10 -6.75 6.06 -5.26
C GLY A 10 -5.73 7.15 -4.90
N GLN A 11 -4.99 7.03 -3.79
CA GLN A 11 -3.87 7.93 -3.49
C GLN A 11 -2.74 7.77 -4.50
N LYS A 12 -1.89 8.80 -4.64
CA LYS A 12 -0.75 8.75 -5.56
C LYS A 12 0.49 8.20 -4.85
N ALA A 13 1.22 7.31 -5.52
CA ALA A 13 2.50 6.81 -5.05
C ALA A 13 3.52 7.96 -4.94
N PRO A 14 4.17 8.16 -3.78
CA PRO A 14 5.13 9.25 -3.58
C PRO A 14 6.50 8.96 -4.19
N ASN A 15 6.80 7.70 -4.52
CA ASN A 15 8.06 7.25 -5.09
C ASN A 15 7.84 5.97 -5.92
N ASN A 16 8.81 5.70 -6.79
CA ASN A 16 8.86 4.44 -7.53
C ASN A 16 9.16 3.31 -6.55
N GLY A 17 8.42 2.22 -6.63
CA GLY A 17 8.66 1.09 -5.74
C GLY A 17 7.66 -0.03 -5.87
N VAL A 18 7.89 -1.08 -5.08
CA VAL A 18 6.92 -2.15 -4.87
C VAL A 18 6.17 -1.85 -3.58
N TYR A 19 4.86 -1.98 -3.62
CA TYR A 19 3.97 -1.79 -2.49
C TYR A 19 3.25 -3.10 -2.20
N ILE A 20 2.91 -3.33 -0.94
CA ILE A 20 2.29 -4.57 -0.46
C ILE A 20 1.08 -4.25 0.42
N GLU A 21 0.06 -5.09 0.35
CA GLU A 21 -1.10 -4.98 1.24
C GLU A 21 -0.74 -5.35 2.68
N ILE A 22 -1.27 -4.56 3.61
CA ILE A 22 -1.30 -4.84 5.05
C ILE A 22 -2.72 -4.53 5.59
N GLY A 23 -3.01 -4.97 6.81
CA GLY A 23 -4.23 -4.56 7.49
C GLY A 23 -4.19 -3.06 7.83
N GLU A 24 -5.35 -2.42 7.98
CA GLU A 24 -5.46 -0.98 8.28
C GLU A 24 -4.60 -0.51 9.47
N GLN A 25 -4.44 -1.37 10.49
CA GLN A 25 -3.61 -1.09 11.67
C GLN A 25 -2.12 -1.43 11.49
N GLY A 26 -1.70 -1.85 10.30
CA GLY A 26 -0.31 -2.22 10.01
C GLY A 26 0.02 -3.71 10.19
N SER A 27 -0.98 -4.57 10.44
CA SER A 27 -0.77 -6.00 10.65
C SER A 27 -0.54 -6.76 9.33
N SER A 28 0.17 -7.88 9.39
CA SER A 28 0.30 -8.81 8.26
C SER A 28 -1.05 -9.38 7.85
N VAL A 29 -1.23 -9.63 6.56
CA VAL A 29 -2.44 -10.26 6.00
C VAL A 29 -2.10 -11.54 5.26
N VAL A 30 -3.08 -12.43 5.15
CA VAL A 30 -2.95 -13.64 4.33
C VAL A 30 -3.05 -13.27 2.85
N ASN A 31 -2.13 -13.82 2.04
CA ASN A 31 -2.03 -13.59 0.60
C ASN A 31 -2.06 -12.09 0.24
N PRO A 32 -1.05 -11.30 0.66
CA PRO A 32 -1.01 -9.88 0.36
C PRO A 32 -0.78 -9.66 -1.13
N LYS A 33 -1.55 -8.77 -1.76
CA LYS A 33 -1.23 -8.31 -3.11
C LYS A 33 0.04 -7.45 -3.07
N GLN A 34 0.76 -7.46 -4.19
CA GLN A 34 1.91 -6.60 -4.43
C GLN A 34 1.74 -5.89 -5.76
N VAL A 35 2.11 -4.61 -5.80
CA VAL A 35 2.03 -3.78 -7.00
C VAL A 35 3.32 -2.99 -7.16
N LYS A 36 3.83 -2.90 -8.39
CA LYS A 36 4.92 -2.00 -8.73
C LYS A 36 4.29 -0.72 -9.28
N LEU A 37 4.61 0.42 -8.67
CA LEU A 37 4.08 1.73 -9.06
C LEU A 37 5.22 2.70 -9.30
N GLU A 38 5.02 3.61 -10.24
CA GLU A 38 5.86 4.79 -10.45
C GLU A 38 5.28 6.00 -9.70
N VAL A 39 6.09 7.04 -9.52
CA VAL A 39 5.67 8.27 -8.87
C VAL A 39 4.46 8.89 -9.57
N GLY A 40 3.42 9.17 -8.81
CA GLY A 40 2.18 9.75 -9.33
C GLY A 40 1.12 8.72 -9.76
N ASP A 41 1.48 7.44 -9.92
CA ASP A 41 0.51 6.37 -10.17
C ASP A 41 -0.46 6.24 -8.99
N ARG A 42 -1.70 5.84 -9.27
CA ARG A 42 -2.69 5.63 -8.23
C ARG A 42 -2.61 4.21 -7.66
N PHE A 43 -2.70 4.11 -6.34
CA PHE A 43 -2.88 2.83 -5.68
C PHE A 43 -4.20 2.18 -6.13
N PRO A 44 -4.20 0.90 -6.53
CA PRO A 44 -5.42 0.22 -6.91
C PRO A 44 -6.25 -0.15 -5.68
N GLU A 45 -7.48 -0.61 -5.92
CA GLU A 45 -8.32 -1.21 -4.88
C GLU A 45 -7.62 -2.41 -4.23
N THR A 46 -7.75 -2.48 -2.91
CA THR A 46 -7.23 -3.60 -2.13
C THR A 46 -8.17 -4.80 -2.21
N SER A 47 -7.71 -5.94 -1.71
CA SER A 47 -8.48 -7.19 -1.71
C SER A 47 -9.75 -7.12 -0.85
N ASN A 48 -9.81 -6.19 0.11
CA ASN A 48 -11.02 -5.86 0.88
C ASN A 48 -10.86 -4.50 1.60
N HIS A 49 -11.96 -3.98 2.15
CA HIS A 49 -12.03 -2.66 2.80
C HIS A 49 -11.13 -2.48 4.04
N ASN A 50 -10.62 -3.55 4.64
CA ASN A 50 -9.76 -3.50 5.84
C ASN A 50 -8.27 -3.55 5.51
N ARG A 51 -7.90 -3.34 4.24
CA ARG A 51 -6.52 -3.37 3.77
C ARG A 51 -6.09 -2.03 3.18
N ILE A 52 -4.82 -1.72 3.38
CA ILE A 52 -4.12 -0.55 2.85
C ILE A 52 -2.80 -1.01 2.23
N TRP A 53 -2.13 -0.11 1.52
CA TRP A 53 -0.83 -0.33 0.93
C TRP A 53 0.29 0.22 1.83
N THR A 54 1.42 -0.47 1.84
CA THR A 54 2.67 0.08 2.38
C THR A 54 3.84 -0.20 1.46
N TYR A 55 4.91 0.57 1.60
CA TYR A 55 6.12 0.36 0.84
C TYR A 55 6.76 -0.97 1.22
N LYS A 56 7.02 -1.84 0.25
CA LYS A 56 7.80 -3.06 0.43
C LYS A 56 9.27 -2.65 0.41
N GLY A 57 9.81 -2.48 1.62
CA GLY A 57 11.22 -2.14 1.89
C GLY A 57 12.22 -2.90 1.02
#